data_AF-A0A183HSE8-F1
#
_entry.id   AF-A0A183HSE8-F1
#
_cell.length_a   1.000
_cell.length_b   1.000
_cell.length_c   1.000
_cell.angle_alpha   90.00
_cell.angle_beta   90.00
_cell.angle_gamma   90.00
#
_symmetry.space_group_name_H-M   'P 1'
#
loop_
_entity.id
_entity.type
_entity.pdbx_description
1 polymer ?
#
loop_
_entity_poly.entity_id
_entity_poly.type
_entity_poly.pdbx_seq_one_letter_code
_entity_poly.pdbx_strand_id
1 'polypeptide(L)'
;MNMNSKASRSEASDYVIEIGPGPGSITRAILETNCQRLDVIEIDHRFIPPLEVLKEASEERMFIHRDDILKINLEQIWSHAGVERVAWEEDRLPKAHIIGNLPFNIASPLIIKFLREMLYRRGPWSFGRVPLLLTFQMEVAERLCAPVDSPFRARISIMSAFITEPKLLF
;
A
#
# COMPACT_ATOMS: atom_id res chain seq x y z
N MET A 1 13.71 -31.86 15.87
CA MET A 1 12.38 -32.32 16.33
C MET A 1 11.38 -31.79 15.33
N ASN A 2 10.78 -32.68 14.52
CA ASN A 2 9.84 -32.33 13.45
C ASN A 2 8.59 -31.67 14.02
N MET A 3 8.16 -30.55 13.44
CA MET A 3 6.79 -30.03 13.59
C MET A 3 6.20 -29.79 12.20
N ASN A 4 5.86 -30.90 11.54
CA ASN A 4 4.71 -30.94 10.65
C ASN A 4 3.47 -30.83 11.54
N SER A 5 2.98 -29.62 11.76
CA SER A 5 1.61 -29.40 12.20
C SER A 5 0.90 -28.59 11.12
N LYS A 6 -0.02 -29.25 10.42
CA LYS A 6 -1.05 -28.63 9.59
C LYS A 6 -1.72 -27.53 10.43
N ALA A 7 -1.33 -26.29 10.21
CA ALA A 7 -2.11 -25.15 10.63
C ALA A 7 -3.37 -25.12 9.76
N SER A 8 -4.51 -25.10 10.42
CA SER A 8 -5.82 -24.84 9.86
C SER A 8 -5.76 -23.68 8.87
N ARG A 9 -6.16 -23.93 7.61
CA ARG A 9 -6.41 -22.93 6.56
C ARG A 9 -7.53 -21.96 6.98
N SER A 10 -7.23 -21.02 7.86
CA SER A 10 -8.09 -19.85 8.15
C SER A 10 -7.27 -18.61 8.51
N GLU A 11 -6.08 -18.46 7.95
CA GLU A 11 -5.42 -17.15 7.92
C GLU A 11 -6.11 -16.34 6.82
N ALA A 12 -7.05 -15.46 7.19
CA ALA A 12 -7.75 -14.67 6.19
C ALA A 12 -6.75 -13.86 5.35
N SER A 13 -6.91 -13.94 4.03
CA SER A 13 -6.05 -13.38 3.00
C SER A 13 -6.16 -11.86 2.93
N ASP A 14 -5.07 -11.19 2.56
CA ASP A 14 -5.02 -9.72 2.52
C ASP A 14 -5.59 -9.14 1.21
N TYR A 15 -6.14 -7.95 1.30
CA TYR A 15 -6.46 -7.08 0.17
C TYR A 15 -5.30 -6.12 -0.07
N VAL A 16 -4.75 -6.08 -1.28
CA VAL A 16 -3.57 -5.28 -1.59
C VAL A 16 -3.90 -4.26 -2.67
N ILE A 17 -3.55 -3.00 -2.43
CA ILE A 17 -3.43 -1.99 -3.47
C ILE A 17 -1.95 -1.84 -3.81
N GLU A 18 -1.58 -1.97 -5.08
CA GLU A 18 -0.25 -1.63 -5.58
C GLU A 18 -0.29 -0.35 -6.40
N ILE A 19 0.52 0.62 -6.04
CA ILE A 19 0.63 1.91 -6.72
C ILE A 19 1.84 1.90 -7.65
N GLY A 20 1.60 2.16 -8.94
CA GLY A 20 2.66 2.24 -9.95
C GLY A 20 3.39 0.90 -10.12
N PRO A 21 2.69 -0.18 -10.50
CA PRO A 21 3.30 -1.50 -10.66
C PRO A 21 4.39 -1.54 -11.75
N GLY A 22 4.34 -0.62 -12.72
CA GLY A 22 5.25 -0.59 -13.86
C GLY A 22 5.24 -1.94 -14.59
N PRO A 23 6.40 -2.56 -14.89
CA PRO A 23 6.45 -3.85 -15.58
C PRO A 23 5.90 -5.04 -14.74
N GLY A 24 5.49 -4.82 -13.49
CA GLY A 24 4.83 -5.82 -12.65
C GLY A 24 5.77 -6.73 -11.86
N SER A 25 6.97 -6.26 -11.51
CA SER A 25 7.93 -7.07 -10.72
C SER A 25 7.43 -7.28 -9.29
N ILE A 26 6.91 -6.25 -8.63
CA ILE A 26 6.31 -6.35 -7.30
C ILE A 26 4.94 -7.05 -7.40
N THR A 27 4.13 -6.72 -8.41
CA THR A 27 2.87 -7.40 -8.72
C THR A 27 2.99 -8.93 -8.71
N ARG A 28 4.00 -9.50 -9.39
CA ARG A 28 4.25 -10.95 -9.41
C ARG A 28 4.49 -11.51 -8.02
N ALA A 29 5.37 -10.88 -7.25
CA ALA A 29 5.68 -11.30 -5.89
C ALA A 29 4.44 -11.26 -4.98
N ILE A 30 3.56 -10.26 -5.14
CA ILE A 30 2.27 -10.20 -4.41
C ILE A 30 1.35 -11.35 -4.84
N LEU A 31 1.22 -11.63 -6.15
CA LEU A 31 0.36 -12.70 -6.66
C LEU A 31 0.79 -14.10 -6.24
N GLU A 32 2.08 -14.31 -5.97
CA GLU A 32 2.65 -15.55 -5.42
C GLU A 32 2.33 -15.76 -3.93
N THR A 33 1.90 -14.71 -3.23
CA THR A 33 1.38 -14.83 -1.86
C THR A 33 -0.08 -15.30 -1.85
N ASN A 34 -0.60 -15.64 -0.66
CA ASN A 34 -2.02 -15.92 -0.44
C ASN A 34 -2.89 -14.64 -0.42
N CYS A 35 -2.52 -13.59 -1.16
CA CYS A 35 -3.31 -12.37 -1.29
C CYS A 35 -4.69 -12.67 -1.90
N GLN A 36 -5.73 -12.15 -1.27
CA GLN A 36 -7.13 -12.37 -1.66
C GLN A 36 -7.46 -11.64 -2.95
N ARG A 37 -6.99 -10.39 -3.05
CA ARG A 37 -7.30 -9.48 -4.14
C ARG A 37 -6.18 -8.46 -4.27
N LEU A 38 -5.73 -8.25 -5.49
CA LEU A 38 -4.73 -7.24 -5.84
C LEU A 38 -5.34 -6.21 -6.79
N ASP A 39 -5.42 -4.97 -6.35
CA ASP A 39 -5.81 -3.81 -7.14
C ASP A 39 -4.56 -3.00 -7.53
N VAL A 40 -4.17 -3.01 -8.80
CA VAL A 40 -3.03 -2.23 -9.28
C VAL A 40 -3.49 -0.92 -9.90
N ILE A 41 -2.80 0.19 -9.59
CA ILE A 41 -3.11 1.53 -10.10
C ILE A 41 -1.95 1.99 -10.96
N GLU A 42 -2.18 2.06 -12.27
CA GLU A 42 -1.15 2.39 -13.26
C GLU A 42 -1.63 3.52 -14.19
N ILE A 43 -0.84 4.58 -14.28
CA ILE A 43 -1.12 5.75 -15.12
C ILE A 43 -0.47 5.61 -16.50
N ASP A 44 0.64 4.88 -16.60
CA ASP A 44 1.40 4.70 -17.84
C ASP A 44 0.86 3.51 -18.65
N HIS A 45 0.13 3.86 -19.71
CA HIS A 45 -0.47 2.91 -20.65
C HIS A 45 0.52 1.89 -21.25
N ARG A 46 1.82 2.19 -21.29
CA ARG A 46 2.85 1.28 -21.82
C ARG A 46 3.02 0.02 -20.98
N PHE A 47 2.72 0.09 -19.69
CA PHE A 47 2.80 -1.04 -18.77
C PHE A 47 1.51 -1.85 -18.67
N ILE A 48 0.42 -1.38 -19.28
CA ILE A 48 -0.85 -2.11 -19.25
C ILE A 48 -0.77 -3.47 -19.95
N PRO A 49 -0.17 -3.63 -21.15
CA PRO A 49 -0.08 -4.94 -21.80
C PRO A 49 0.58 -6.03 -20.93
N PRO A 50 1.77 -5.82 -20.32
CA PRO A 50 2.33 -6.84 -19.43
C PRO A 50 1.50 -7.08 -18.15
N LEU A 51 0.77 -6.08 -17.65
CA LEU A 51 -0.13 -6.28 -16.50
C LEU A 51 -1.37 -7.11 -16.85
N GLU A 52 -1.93 -6.97 -18.05
CA GLU A 52 -3.06 -7.81 -18.50
C GLU A 52 -2.64 -9.29 -18.57
N VAL A 53 -1.41 -9.58 -19.02
CA VAL A 53 -0.86 -10.95 -19.00
C VAL A 53 -0.79 -11.51 -17.57
N LEU A 54 -0.37 -10.70 -16.59
CA LEU A 54 -0.35 -11.11 -15.18
C LEU A 54 -1.76 -11.32 -14.63
N LYS A 55 -2.71 -10.48 -15.05
CA LYS A 55 -4.11 -10.58 -14.64
C LYS A 55 -4.75 -11.86 -15.18
N GLU A 56 -4.50 -12.23 -16.44
CA GLU A 56 -4.97 -13.50 -17.01
C GLU A 56 -4.47 -14.71 -16.21
N ALA A 57 -3.24 -14.63 -15.69
CA ALA A 57 -2.63 -15.67 -14.86
C ALA A 57 -3.02 -15.59 -13.35
N SER A 58 -3.83 -14.62 -12.93
CA SER A 58 -4.04 -14.31 -11.50
C SER A 58 -5.20 -15.07 -10.83
N GLU A 59 -5.88 -15.97 -11.53
CA GLU A 59 -7.09 -16.65 -11.04
C GLU A 59 -8.18 -15.66 -10.60
N GLU A 60 -8.41 -14.60 -11.40
CA GLU A 60 -9.38 -13.52 -11.14
C GLU A 60 -9.12 -12.68 -9.87
N ARG A 61 -7.93 -12.79 -9.26
CA ARG A 61 -7.57 -12.01 -8.06
C ARG A 61 -7.03 -10.61 -8.38
N MET A 62 -6.56 -10.38 -9.60
CA MET A 62 -5.94 -9.10 -10.00
C MET A 62 -6.89 -8.19 -10.78
N PHE A 63 -6.87 -6.91 -10.44
CA PHE A 63 -7.68 -5.86 -11.04
C PHE A 63 -6.80 -4.67 -11.40
N ILE A 64 -6.94 -4.16 -12.63
CA ILE A 64 -6.12 -3.08 -13.16
C ILE A 64 -6.97 -1.81 -13.23
N HIS A 65 -6.53 -0.76 -12.54
CA HIS A 65 -7.12 0.57 -12.55
C HIS A 65 -6.20 1.51 -13.31
N ARG A 66 -6.66 2.00 -14.46
CA ARG A 66 -5.88 2.89 -15.34
C ARG A 66 -6.13 4.35 -14.96
N ASP A 67 -5.57 4.78 -13.83
CA ASP A 67 -5.88 6.07 -13.23
C ASP A 67 -4.68 6.72 -12.53
N ASP A 68 -4.83 8.00 -12.20
CA ASP A 68 -3.91 8.77 -11.39
C ASP A 68 -4.17 8.51 -9.91
N ILE A 69 -3.17 7.97 -9.20
CA ILE A 69 -3.24 7.68 -7.77
C ILE A 69 -3.62 8.90 -6.92
N LEU A 70 -3.31 10.12 -7.37
CA LEU A 70 -3.67 11.35 -6.66
C LEU A 70 -5.17 11.67 -6.76
N LYS A 71 -5.88 11.08 -7.71
CA LYS A 71 -7.29 11.37 -8.04
C LYS A 71 -8.24 10.22 -7.72
N ILE A 72 -7.81 8.98 -7.92
CA ILE A 72 -8.66 7.79 -7.74
C ILE A 72 -9.14 7.63 -6.29
N ASN A 73 -10.37 7.14 -6.13
CA ASN A 73 -10.99 6.89 -4.84
C ASN A 73 -10.71 5.46 -4.34
N LEU A 74 -9.64 5.29 -3.57
CA LEU A 74 -9.25 3.99 -2.99
C LEU A 74 -10.29 3.43 -2.02
N GLU A 75 -11.01 4.30 -1.29
CA GLU A 75 -12.06 3.86 -0.38
C GLU A 75 -13.20 3.17 -1.12
N GLN A 76 -13.54 3.69 -2.30
CA GLN A 76 -14.55 3.10 -3.13
C GLN A 76 -14.11 1.72 -3.64
N ILE A 77 -12.87 1.56 -4.08
CA ILE A 77 -12.33 0.26 -4.55
C ILE A 77 -12.51 -0.81 -3.46
N TRP A 78 -12.04 -0.52 -2.25
CA TRP A 78 -12.12 -1.48 -1.14
C TRP A 78 -13.53 -1.68 -0.58
N SER A 79 -14.40 -0.67 -0.65
CA SER A 79 -15.81 -0.83 -0.29
C SER A 79 -16.50 -1.82 -1.23
N HIS A 80 -16.23 -1.75 -2.54
CA HIS A 80 -16.77 -2.71 -3.52
C HIS A 80 -16.15 -4.10 -3.38
N ALA A 81 -14.87 -4.18 -3.00
CA ALA A 81 -14.19 -5.44 -2.77
C ALA A 81 -14.60 -6.13 -1.45
N GLY A 82 -15.37 -5.46 -0.59
CA GLY A 82 -15.84 -6.00 0.67
C GLY A 82 -14.78 -6.05 1.77
N VAL A 83 -13.80 -5.14 1.75
CA VAL A 83 -12.79 -5.06 2.81
C VAL A 83 -13.46 -4.75 4.15
N GLU A 84 -13.14 -5.55 5.16
CA GLU A 84 -13.65 -5.34 6.52
C GLU A 84 -13.09 -4.04 7.11
N ARG A 85 -13.96 -3.24 7.74
CA ARG A 85 -13.56 -2.07 8.52
C ARG A 85 -13.24 -2.51 9.94
N VAL A 86 -12.06 -2.12 10.41
CA VAL A 86 -11.61 -2.33 11.79
C VAL A 86 -11.65 -0.97 12.50
N ALA A 87 -12.21 -0.91 13.71
CA ALA A 87 -12.25 0.34 14.45
C ALA A 87 -10.82 0.80 14.77
N TRP A 88 -10.60 2.11 14.77
CA TRP A 88 -9.25 2.69 14.84
C TRP A 88 -8.52 2.31 16.15
N GLU A 89 -9.29 2.18 17.22
CA GLU A 89 -8.85 1.89 18.58
C GLU A 89 -8.66 0.38 18.85
N GLU A 90 -9.08 -0.51 17.95
CA GLU A 90 -8.82 -1.95 18.09
C GLU A 90 -7.35 -2.27 17.85
N ASP A 91 -6.79 -3.21 18.61
CA ASP A 91 -5.38 -3.62 18.50
C ASP A 91 -5.05 -4.28 17.16
N ARG A 92 -6.00 -5.03 16.60
CA ARG A 92 -5.84 -5.69 15.30
C ARG A 92 -5.83 -4.66 14.17
N LEU A 93 -5.12 -4.99 13.09
CA LEU A 93 -5.10 -4.17 11.87
C LEU A 93 -6.10 -4.72 10.84
N PRO A 94 -6.57 -3.88 9.90
CA PRO A 94 -7.30 -4.36 8.73
C PRO A 94 -6.42 -5.33 7.93
N LYS A 95 -7.05 -6.34 7.32
CA LYS A 95 -6.38 -7.27 6.39
C LYS A 95 -6.22 -6.65 5.01
N ALA A 96 -5.61 -5.46 5.00
CA ALA A 96 -5.47 -4.64 3.82
C ALA A 96 -4.15 -3.88 3.87
N HIS A 97 -3.47 -3.78 2.72
CA HIS A 97 -2.17 -3.14 2.60
C HIS A 97 -2.12 -2.25 1.36
N ILE A 98 -1.39 -1.14 1.44
CA ILE A 98 -1.00 -0.36 0.27
C ILE A 98 0.51 -0.50 0.09
N ILE A 99 0.89 -0.96 -1.09
CA ILE A 99 2.26 -1.15 -1.53
C ILE A 99 2.52 -0.24 -2.72
N GLY A 100 3.74 0.25 -2.91
CA GLY A 100 4.03 1.03 -4.11
C GLY A 100 5.49 1.42 -4.26
N ASN A 101 5.91 1.50 -5.52
CA ASN A 101 7.21 2.07 -5.88
C ASN A 101 7.01 3.45 -6.48
N LEU A 102 7.24 4.48 -5.67
CA LEU A 102 6.80 5.82 -6.01
C LEU A 102 7.96 6.62 -6.63
N PRO A 103 7.82 7.13 -7.87
CA PRO A 103 8.80 8.05 -8.43
C PRO A 103 8.77 9.38 -7.67
N PHE A 104 9.91 10.09 -7.67
CA PHE A 104 10.13 11.29 -6.85
C PHE A 104 9.06 12.37 -7.04
N ASN A 105 8.61 12.58 -8.29
CA ASN A 105 7.69 13.63 -8.67
C ASN A 105 6.28 13.46 -8.07
N ILE A 106 5.86 12.24 -7.74
CA ILE A 106 4.54 11.97 -7.14
C ILE A 106 4.61 11.53 -5.68
N ALA A 107 5.78 11.08 -5.21
CA ALA A 107 5.99 10.62 -3.84
C ALA A 107 5.57 11.66 -2.78
N SER A 108 6.10 12.88 -2.86
CA SER A 108 5.81 13.94 -1.89
C SER A 108 4.32 14.33 -1.80
N PRO A 109 3.64 14.70 -2.91
CA PRO A 109 2.22 15.04 -2.84
C PRO A 109 1.35 13.86 -2.41
N LEU A 110 1.70 12.63 -2.78
CA LEU A 110 0.96 11.43 -2.39
C LEU A 110 1.07 11.16 -0.88
N ILE A 111 2.28 11.23 -0.31
CA ILE A 111 2.46 11.07 1.14
C ILE A 111 1.71 12.14 1.92
N ILE A 112 1.75 13.41 1.48
CA ILE A 112 0.99 14.48 2.14
C ILE A 112 -0.52 14.20 2.10
N LYS A 113 -1.04 13.75 0.94
CA LYS A 113 -2.44 13.32 0.80
C LYS A 113 -2.76 12.19 1.77
N PHE A 114 -1.94 11.16 1.81
CA PHE A 114 -2.12 9.99 2.68
C PHE A 114 -2.07 10.33 4.16
N LEU A 115 -1.08 11.09 4.62
CA LEU A 115 -1.00 11.56 6.00
C LEU A 115 -2.25 12.37 6.38
N ARG A 116 -2.75 13.23 5.49
CA ARG A 116 -4.00 13.98 5.73
C ARG A 116 -5.21 13.04 5.82
N GLU A 117 -5.31 12.05 4.95
CA GLU A 117 -6.40 11.07 4.97
C GLU A 117 -6.38 10.19 6.23
N MET A 118 -5.18 9.76 6.68
CA MET A 118 -4.98 9.09 7.97
C MET A 118 -5.47 9.94 9.14
N LEU A 119 -5.05 11.22 9.19
CA LEU A 119 -5.43 12.15 10.26
C LEU A 119 -6.95 12.28 10.39
N TYR A 120 -7.66 12.33 9.28
CA TYR A 120 -9.12 12.44 9.25
C TYR A 120 -9.85 11.09 9.16
N ARG A 121 -9.13 9.96 9.18
CA ARG A 121 -9.68 8.61 9.05
C ARG A 121 -10.57 8.44 7.80
N ARG A 122 -10.13 9.00 6.67
CA ARG A 122 -10.82 8.97 5.36
C ARG A 122 -10.06 8.15 4.33
N GLY A 123 -10.68 7.88 3.18
CA GLY A 123 -10.01 7.15 2.12
C GLY A 123 -9.72 5.71 2.58
N PRO A 124 -8.54 5.15 2.26
CA PRO A 124 -8.12 3.84 2.76
C PRO A 124 -8.19 3.70 4.28
N TRP A 125 -7.94 4.79 5.02
CA TRP A 125 -7.89 4.76 6.49
C TRP A 125 -9.26 4.80 7.15
N SER A 126 -10.33 4.90 6.37
CA SER A 126 -11.69 4.64 6.85
C SER A 126 -11.92 3.15 7.15
N PHE A 127 -11.05 2.26 6.68
CA PHE A 127 -11.05 0.82 7.00
C PHE A 127 -10.27 0.48 8.27
N GLY A 128 -9.60 1.45 8.90
CA GLY A 128 -8.78 1.27 10.09
C GLY A 128 -7.32 1.68 9.84
N ARG A 129 -6.42 1.20 10.71
CA ARG A 129 -4.97 1.51 10.66
C ARG A 129 -4.25 0.72 9.55
N VAL A 130 -4.61 0.97 8.30
CA VAL A 130 -4.06 0.31 7.10
C VAL A 130 -2.56 0.57 6.95
N PRO A 131 -1.71 -0.48 6.92
CA PRO A 131 -0.27 -0.35 6.71
C PRO A 131 0.11 0.16 5.31
N LEU A 132 1.19 0.94 5.26
CA LEU A 132 1.85 1.38 4.03
C LEU A 132 3.24 0.73 3.91
N LEU A 133 3.56 0.19 2.73
CA LEU A 133 4.91 -0.25 2.36
C LEU A 133 5.32 0.42 1.04
N LEU A 134 6.13 1.45 1.13
CA LEU A 134 6.47 2.28 -0.02
C LEU A 134 7.98 2.34 -0.22
N THR A 135 8.42 2.28 -1.46
CA THR A 135 9.82 2.52 -1.83
C THR A 135 10.01 3.92 -2.39
N PHE A 136 11.11 4.55 -2.01
CA PHE A 136 11.50 5.89 -2.42
C PHE A 136 12.99 5.92 -2.78
N GLN A 137 13.42 7.02 -3.39
CA GLN A 137 14.84 7.38 -3.37
C GLN A 137 15.29 7.60 -1.92
N MET A 138 16.53 7.22 -1.60
CA MET A 138 17.07 7.23 -0.23
C MET A 138 16.87 8.57 0.48
N GLU A 139 17.21 9.69 -0.16
CA GLU A 139 17.08 11.04 0.42
C GLU A 139 15.63 11.37 0.86
N VAL A 140 14.63 10.86 0.14
CA VAL A 140 13.21 11.06 0.49
C VAL A 140 12.84 10.19 1.69
N ALA A 141 13.29 8.94 1.71
CA ALA A 141 13.03 8.01 2.81
C ALA A 141 13.70 8.48 4.11
N GLU A 142 14.95 8.96 4.04
CA GLU A 142 15.69 9.54 5.14
C GLU A 142 14.98 10.78 5.71
N ARG A 143 14.51 11.68 4.85
CA ARG A 143 13.70 12.83 5.28
C ARG A 143 12.40 12.40 5.93
N LEU A 144 11.69 11.41 5.38
CA LEU A 144 10.41 10.96 5.93
C LEU A 144 10.56 10.36 7.33
N CYS A 145 11.65 9.63 7.56
CA CYS A 145 11.93 8.92 8.82
C CYS A 145 12.87 9.70 9.76
N ALA A 146 13.25 10.93 9.43
CA ALA A 146 14.28 11.68 10.17
C ALA A 146 13.89 11.93 11.64
N PRO A 147 14.69 11.45 12.62
CA PRO A 147 14.44 11.69 14.03
C PRO A 147 14.68 13.16 14.42
N VAL A 148 14.37 13.52 15.66
CA VAL A 148 14.71 14.84 16.21
C VAL A 148 16.24 15.00 16.14
N ASP A 149 16.70 16.23 15.89
CA ASP A 149 18.12 16.57 15.73
C ASP A 149 18.85 15.98 14.52
N SER A 150 18.14 15.33 13.58
CA SER A 150 18.71 14.92 12.30
C SER A 150 18.90 16.11 11.34
N PRO A 151 20.00 16.18 10.57
CA PRO A 151 20.16 17.18 9.50
C PRO A 151 19.15 17.02 8.36
N PHE A 152 18.52 15.85 8.24
CA PHE A 152 17.46 15.57 7.28
C PHE A 152 16.06 15.89 7.82
N ARG A 153 15.96 16.37 9.07
CA ARG A 153 14.68 16.70 9.70
C ARG A 153 14.00 17.83 8.93
N ALA A 154 12.79 17.55 8.47
CA ALA A 154 11.99 18.47 7.68
C ALA A 154 10.52 18.46 8.15
N ARG A 155 9.71 19.35 7.57
CA ARG A 155 8.26 19.41 7.83
C ARG A 155 7.58 18.05 7.66
N ILE A 156 7.96 17.30 6.62
CA ILE A 156 7.38 15.99 6.33
C ILE A 156 7.71 14.95 7.40
N SER A 157 8.91 15.00 8.01
CA SER A 157 9.29 14.10 9.10
C SER A 157 8.41 14.32 10.33
N ILE A 158 8.12 15.59 10.65
CA ILE A 158 7.25 15.96 11.77
C ILE A 158 5.82 15.46 11.52
N MET A 159 5.28 15.71 10.32
CA MET A 159 3.94 15.25 9.95
C MET A 159 3.84 13.72 9.99
N SER A 160 4.84 13.03 9.43
CA SER A 160 4.90 11.58 9.37
C SER A 160 4.96 10.96 10.77
N ALA A 161 5.88 11.43 11.62
CA ALA A 161 6.04 10.92 12.98
C ALA A 161 4.88 11.30 13.93
N PHE A 162 4.13 12.35 13.63
CA PHE A 162 2.95 12.72 14.40
C PHE A 162 1.77 11.77 14.15
N ILE A 163 1.62 11.27 12.92
CA ILE A 163 0.46 10.50 12.47
C ILE A 163 0.76 9.00 12.42
N THR A 164 2.02 8.63 12.21
CA THR A 164 2.47 7.26 11.94
C THR A 164 3.77 6.93 12.68
N GLU A 165 4.18 5.67 12.64
CA GLU A 165 5.53 5.22 13.03
C GLU A 165 6.36 4.90 11.77
N PRO A 166 6.93 5.90 11.07
CA PRO A 166 7.69 5.64 9.87
C PRO A 166 8.99 4.88 10.21
N LYS A 167 9.28 3.81 9.46
CA LYS A 167 10.48 2.98 9.64
C LYS A 167 11.14 2.77 8.29
N LEU A 168 12.45 3.03 8.22
CA LEU A 168 13.28 2.65 7.09
C LEU A 168 13.63 1.17 7.24
N LEU A 169 13.29 0.33 6.25
CA LEU A 169 13.45 -1.11 6.36
C LEU A 169 14.78 -1.61 5.79
N PHE A 170 15.22 -1.07 4.65
CA PHE A 170 16.45 -1.43 3.96
C PHE A 170 16.85 -0.34 2.94
#